data_AF-A0A7V5I7I9-F1
#
_entry.id   AF-A0A7V5I7I9-F1
#
_cell.length_a   1.000
_cell.length_b   1.000
_cell.length_c   1.000
_cell.angle_alpha   90.00
_cell.angle_beta   90.00
_cell.angle_gamma   90.00
#
_symmetry.space_group_name_H-M   'P 1'
#
loop_
_entity.id
_entity.type
_entity.pdbx_description
1 polymer ?
#
loop_
_entity_poly.entity_id
_entity_poly.type
_entity_poly.pdbx_seq_one_letter_code
_entity_poly.pdbx_strand_id
1 'polypeptide(L)'
;MTGFLHSAKLFFLSSSQRAGLEKGEFSEVQAEWEAKLRRTMRHAERLEEGLTQVTPAWKSVIKSVRTTTRNAKVKVAKGTGRRKQVVEDSFHDVDPGYLEFVQLSEEALSALESLCGRELFTGGTTLSHMLSEVRQYIEGCRTLITYIGQDVENARLEFDHYYNKCEALSQRARQRRLTEAESERMIRNRVKLERARDRYVARKRNYVDSARAMYYKYPPLCRAVLAALWSYQMRASEAFQEVSEMVEQHVSNNIELAKTIDVQSMAPAIAEEDKEVKHDDPEIPLTSYEAATKFEKNVSEVPLPPGWEERIDPATGRIFYISHAEKKTSWVPPTPPKYEKALKAPKPHIEKMTPESVRV
;
A
#
# COMPACT_ATOMS: atom_id res chain seq x y z
N MET A 1 -81.27 7.86 -26.71
CA MET A 1 -80.68 7.67 -25.36
C MET A 1 -80.50 6.18 -25.04
N THR A 2 -79.81 5.44 -25.91
CA THR A 2 -79.54 4.00 -25.78
C THR A 2 -78.26 3.71 -26.54
N GLY A 3 -77.10 4.02 -25.96
CA GLY A 3 -75.82 3.86 -26.67
C GLY A 3 -74.54 4.20 -25.91
N PHE A 4 -74.60 4.53 -24.62
CA PHE A 4 -73.39 4.95 -23.86
C PHE A 4 -72.98 3.98 -22.73
N LEU A 5 -73.71 2.87 -22.54
CA LEU A 5 -73.45 1.93 -21.44
C LEU A 5 -72.81 0.60 -21.86
N HIS A 6 -72.44 0.42 -23.13
CA HIS A 6 -71.83 -0.83 -23.61
C HIS A 6 -70.30 -0.78 -23.85
N SER A 7 -69.62 0.37 -23.68
CA SER A 7 -68.15 0.45 -23.78
C SER A 7 -67.40 0.50 -22.43
N ALA A 8 -68.09 0.33 -21.30
CA ALA A 8 -67.45 0.31 -19.97
C ALA A 8 -66.95 -1.08 -19.53
N LYS A 9 -66.82 -2.04 -20.47
CA LYS A 9 -66.46 -3.45 -20.19
C LYS A 9 -65.12 -3.90 -20.76
N LEU A 10 -64.31 -3.01 -21.33
CA LEU A 10 -62.93 -3.32 -21.72
C LEU A 10 -61.96 -2.60 -20.78
N PHE A 11 -60.99 -3.36 -20.25
CA PHE A 11 -60.00 -3.00 -19.22
C PHE A 11 -60.40 -3.18 -17.75
N PHE A 12 -60.98 -4.35 -17.42
CA PHE A 12 -60.79 -4.93 -16.09
C PHE A 12 -59.46 -5.68 -16.04
N LEU A 13 -58.39 -5.03 -15.57
CA LEU A 13 -57.33 -5.76 -14.86
C LEU A 13 -57.97 -6.36 -13.61
N SER A 14 -57.76 -7.65 -13.36
CA SER A 14 -58.36 -8.34 -12.21
C SER A 14 -57.86 -7.72 -10.90
N SER A 15 -58.66 -7.78 -9.83
CA SER A 15 -58.23 -7.33 -8.50
C SER A 15 -56.97 -8.06 -8.02
N SER A 16 -56.69 -9.26 -8.52
CA SER A 16 -55.45 -10.01 -8.28
C SER A 16 -54.24 -9.42 -9.03
N GLN A 17 -54.43 -8.86 -10.23
CA GLN A 17 -53.38 -8.08 -10.92
C GLN A 17 -53.19 -6.69 -10.33
N ARG A 18 -54.20 -6.12 -9.64
CA ARG A 18 -54.07 -4.89 -8.84
C ARG A 18 -53.31 -5.16 -7.53
N ALA A 19 -53.55 -6.29 -6.87
CA ALA A 19 -52.88 -6.68 -5.63
C ALA A 19 -51.44 -7.18 -5.80
N GLY A 20 -51.09 -7.84 -6.92
CA GLY A 20 -49.70 -8.24 -7.20
C GLY A 20 -48.76 -7.06 -7.51
N LEU A 21 -49.31 -5.87 -7.80
CA LEU A 21 -48.57 -4.61 -7.97
C LEU A 21 -48.64 -3.72 -6.71
N GLU A 22 -49.36 -4.15 -5.67
CA GLU A 22 -49.58 -3.38 -4.44
C GLU A 22 -48.35 -3.44 -3.53
N LYS A 23 -47.53 -2.39 -3.66
CA LYS A 23 -46.69 -1.75 -2.62
C LYS A 23 -45.56 -2.56 -1.94
N GLY A 24 -45.65 -3.88 -1.80
CA GLY A 24 -44.67 -4.72 -1.08
C GLY A 24 -43.56 -5.23 -2.00
N GLU A 25 -43.86 -6.26 -2.81
CA GLU A 25 -42.86 -7.00 -3.60
C GLU A 25 -42.07 -6.09 -4.56
N PHE A 26 -42.75 -5.19 -5.26
CA PHE A 26 -42.07 -4.31 -6.23
C PHE A 26 -41.19 -3.24 -5.55
N SER A 27 -41.55 -2.76 -4.36
CA SER A 27 -40.72 -1.81 -3.59
C SER A 27 -39.49 -2.50 -3.03
N GLU A 28 -39.66 -3.74 -2.58
CA GLU A 28 -38.61 -4.59 -2.06
C GLU A 28 -37.54 -4.89 -3.11
N VAL A 29 -37.93 -5.18 -4.35
CA VAL A 29 -36.98 -5.40 -5.46
C VAL A 29 -36.11 -4.16 -5.72
N GLN A 30 -36.70 -2.95 -5.73
CA GLN A 30 -35.91 -1.72 -5.92
C GLN A 30 -34.91 -1.52 -4.77
N ALA A 31 -35.37 -1.66 -3.52
CA ALA A 31 -34.53 -1.53 -2.34
C ALA A 31 -33.41 -2.58 -2.30
N GLU A 32 -33.68 -3.81 -2.73
CA GLU A 32 -32.70 -4.88 -2.82
C GLU A 32 -31.58 -4.53 -3.82
N TRP A 33 -31.93 -4.09 -5.03
CA TRP A 33 -30.95 -3.71 -6.04
C TRP A 33 -30.15 -2.47 -5.65
N GLU A 34 -30.79 -1.48 -5.02
CA GLU A 34 -30.11 -0.32 -4.49
C GLU A 34 -29.13 -0.71 -3.37
N ALA A 35 -29.52 -1.61 -2.47
CA ALA A 35 -28.64 -2.12 -1.42
C ALA A 35 -27.44 -2.87 -2.00
N LYS A 36 -27.64 -3.70 -3.04
CA LYS A 36 -26.56 -4.38 -3.77
C LYS A 36 -25.61 -3.36 -4.40
N LEU A 37 -26.13 -2.36 -5.11
CA LEU A 37 -25.30 -1.31 -5.70
C LEU A 37 -24.51 -0.54 -4.67
N ARG A 38 -25.14 -0.08 -3.58
CA ARG A 38 -24.45 0.63 -2.48
C ARG A 38 -23.33 -0.21 -1.87
N ARG A 39 -23.52 -1.52 -1.73
CA ARG A 39 -22.45 -2.45 -1.28
C ARG A 39 -21.29 -2.49 -2.28
N THR A 40 -21.57 -2.66 -3.57
CA THR A 40 -20.51 -2.69 -4.61
C THR A 40 -19.80 -1.35 -4.75
N MET A 41 -20.52 -0.23 -4.63
CA MET A 41 -19.96 1.11 -4.68
C MET A 41 -18.98 1.35 -3.52
N ARG A 42 -19.34 0.96 -2.28
CA ARG A 42 -18.41 1.02 -1.15
C ARG A 42 -17.16 0.17 -1.35
N HIS A 43 -17.31 -1.01 -1.95
CA HIS A 43 -16.15 -1.85 -2.29
C HIS A 43 -15.28 -1.18 -3.37
N ALA A 44 -15.90 -0.54 -4.36
CA ALA A 44 -15.19 0.23 -5.38
C ALA A 44 -14.45 1.44 -4.81
N GLU A 45 -15.05 2.17 -3.86
CA GLU A 45 -14.41 3.30 -3.17
C GLU A 45 -13.16 2.86 -2.39
N ARG A 46 -13.22 1.72 -1.69
CA ARG A 46 -12.03 1.13 -1.05
C ARG A 46 -10.98 0.70 -2.06
N LEU A 47 -11.40 0.18 -3.21
CA LEU A 47 -10.49 -0.21 -4.28
C LEU A 47 -9.78 1.02 -4.87
N GLU A 48 -10.50 2.13 -5.06
CA GLU A 48 -9.95 3.42 -5.49
C GLU A 48 -8.90 3.94 -4.49
N GLU A 49 -9.23 3.90 -3.20
CA GLU A 49 -8.30 4.29 -2.12
C GLU A 49 -7.04 3.43 -2.18
N GLY A 50 -7.18 2.11 -2.24
CA GLY A 50 -6.05 1.17 -2.34
C GLY A 50 -5.18 1.45 -3.56
N LEU A 51 -5.78 1.58 -4.75
CA LEU A 51 -5.07 1.86 -6.00
C LEU A 51 -4.28 3.17 -5.95
N THR A 52 -4.84 4.19 -5.30
CA THR A 52 -4.18 5.49 -5.15
C THR A 52 -2.92 5.40 -4.27
N GLN A 53 -2.86 4.44 -3.34
CA GLN A 53 -1.74 4.26 -2.42
C GLN A 53 -0.60 3.39 -2.96
N VAL A 54 -0.84 2.56 -3.98
CA VAL A 54 0.18 1.63 -4.54
C VAL A 54 1.41 2.38 -5.02
N THR A 55 1.21 3.44 -5.80
CA THR A 55 2.29 4.26 -6.35
C THR A 55 3.12 4.94 -5.25
N PRO A 56 2.52 5.67 -4.28
CA PRO A 56 3.24 6.19 -3.11
C PRO A 56 3.99 5.14 -2.29
N ALA A 57 3.41 3.96 -2.10
CA ALA A 57 4.04 2.89 -1.34
C ALA A 57 5.37 2.45 -1.98
N TRP A 58 5.38 2.21 -3.29
CA TRP A 58 6.60 1.87 -4.02
C TRP A 58 7.63 3.01 -4.05
N LYS A 59 7.20 4.27 -4.15
CA LYS A 59 8.10 5.42 -3.99
C LYS A 59 8.78 5.44 -2.61
N SER A 60 8.06 5.06 -1.56
CA SER A 60 8.62 4.96 -0.21
C SER A 60 9.69 3.86 -0.10
N VAL A 61 9.44 2.70 -0.72
CA VAL A 61 10.41 1.59 -0.78
C VAL A 61 11.70 2.05 -1.48
N ILE A 62 11.58 2.65 -2.67
CA ILE A 62 12.73 3.17 -3.43
C ILE A 62 13.52 4.18 -2.61
N LYS A 63 12.83 5.10 -1.92
CA LYS A 63 13.47 6.09 -1.04
C LYS A 63 14.21 5.45 0.13
N SER A 64 13.65 4.39 0.72
CA SER A 64 14.27 3.64 1.81
C SER A 64 15.55 2.93 1.35
N VAL A 65 15.50 2.27 0.19
CA VAL A 65 16.68 1.64 -0.43
C VAL A 65 17.76 2.68 -0.68
N ARG A 66 17.43 3.81 -1.31
CA ARG A 66 18.37 4.93 -1.54
C ARG A 66 19.03 5.42 -0.25
N THR A 67 18.24 5.61 0.81
CA THR A 67 18.73 6.09 2.11
C THR A 67 19.69 5.08 2.75
N THR A 68 19.36 3.79 2.63
CA THR A 68 20.18 2.70 3.17
C THR A 68 21.50 2.59 2.44
N THR A 69 21.49 2.66 1.11
CA THR A 69 22.70 2.67 0.27
C THR A 69 23.59 3.87 0.60
N ARG A 70 23.02 5.08 0.73
CA ARG A 70 23.77 6.28 1.12
C ARG A 70 24.41 6.15 2.52
N ASN A 71 23.68 5.56 3.48
CA ASN A 71 24.22 5.32 4.82
C ASN A 71 25.34 4.27 4.83
N ALA A 72 25.26 3.25 3.98
CA ALA A 72 26.32 2.25 3.81
C ALA A 72 27.61 2.92 3.31
N LYS A 73 27.52 3.79 2.28
CA LYS A 73 28.66 4.60 1.79
C LYS A 73 29.33 5.38 2.94
N VAL A 74 28.53 6.11 3.74
CA VAL A 74 29.05 6.90 4.88
C VAL A 74 29.71 6.04 5.96
N LYS A 75 29.25 4.80 6.19
CA LYS A 75 29.87 3.88 7.17
C LYS A 75 31.20 3.34 6.67
N VAL A 76 31.30 2.93 5.40
CA VAL A 76 32.56 2.47 4.81
C VAL A 76 33.60 3.60 4.84
N ALA A 77 33.19 4.84 4.52
CA ALA A 77 34.03 6.03 4.63
C ALA A 77 34.54 6.34 6.07
N LYS A 78 33.86 5.83 7.12
CA LYS A 78 34.27 6.00 8.52
C LYS A 78 35.10 4.84 9.05
N GLY A 79 34.93 3.63 8.52
CA GLY A 79 35.70 2.44 8.87
C GLY A 79 37.16 2.50 8.43
N THR A 80 37.47 3.33 7.42
CA THR A 80 38.83 3.61 6.93
C THR A 80 39.62 4.62 7.77
N GLY A 81 39.11 5.02 8.95
CA GLY A 81 39.90 5.72 9.97
C GLY A 81 40.07 7.25 9.80
N ARG A 82 39.45 7.91 8.83
CA ARG A 82 39.53 9.38 8.69
C ARG A 82 38.34 10.10 9.33
N ARG A 83 38.63 10.97 10.32
CA ARG A 83 37.64 11.78 11.05
C ARG A 83 36.88 12.73 10.11
N LYS A 84 35.58 12.48 9.98
CA LYS A 84 34.38 13.36 9.82
C LYS A 84 34.41 14.74 9.12
N GLN A 85 35.52 15.31 8.69
CA GLN A 85 35.56 16.72 8.26
C GLN A 85 36.13 16.97 6.87
N VAL A 86 36.54 15.92 6.16
CA VAL A 86 37.01 16.00 4.77
C VAL A 86 36.49 14.77 4.02
N VAL A 87 35.20 14.75 3.66
CA VAL A 87 34.57 13.52 3.12
C VAL A 87 33.91 13.71 1.77
N GLU A 88 33.66 14.93 1.30
CA GLU A 88 33.08 15.14 -0.04
C GLU A 88 34.13 15.52 -1.11
N ASP A 89 35.20 16.26 -0.79
CA ASP A 89 36.13 16.78 -1.82
C ASP A 89 37.51 16.08 -1.92
N SER A 90 37.83 15.13 -1.03
CA SER A 90 39.17 14.50 -0.98
C SER A 90 39.17 12.98 -1.13
N PHE A 91 38.12 12.43 -1.74
CA PHE A 91 37.99 10.98 -1.96
C PHE A 91 38.66 10.47 -3.24
N HIS A 92 39.49 11.29 -3.90
CA HIS A 92 40.28 10.87 -5.06
C HIS A 92 41.45 9.90 -4.74
N ASP A 93 41.78 9.71 -3.45
CA ASP A 93 42.84 8.79 -2.98
C ASP A 93 42.31 7.46 -2.39
N VAL A 94 41.03 7.13 -2.62
CA VAL A 94 40.40 5.97 -1.97
C VAL A 94 40.47 4.74 -2.85
N ASP A 95 40.80 3.61 -2.21
CA ASP A 95 40.76 2.24 -2.71
C ASP A 95 39.89 2.10 -3.97
N PRO A 96 40.48 1.77 -5.14
CA PRO A 96 39.77 1.66 -6.41
C PRO A 96 38.46 0.87 -6.32
N GLY A 97 38.43 -0.19 -5.50
CA GLY A 97 37.22 -1.02 -5.31
C GLY A 97 36.08 -0.30 -4.59
N TYR A 98 36.37 0.69 -3.74
CA TYR A 98 35.34 1.52 -3.10
C TYR A 98 34.74 2.55 -4.06
N LEU A 99 35.56 3.17 -4.91
CA LEU A 99 35.08 4.13 -5.90
C LEU A 99 34.16 3.45 -6.93
N GLU A 100 34.55 2.24 -7.37
CA GLU A 100 33.78 1.41 -8.29
C GLU A 100 32.45 0.97 -7.65
N PHE A 101 32.45 0.55 -6.37
CA PHE A 101 31.23 0.26 -5.61
C PHE A 101 30.29 1.47 -5.47
N VAL A 102 30.84 2.67 -5.24
CA VAL A 102 30.05 3.91 -5.12
C VAL A 102 29.40 4.27 -6.46
N GLN A 103 30.12 4.11 -7.58
CA GLN A 103 29.58 4.33 -8.93
C GLN A 103 28.48 3.33 -9.24
N LEU A 104 28.73 2.02 -9.06
CA LEU A 104 27.74 0.98 -9.31
C LEU A 104 26.47 1.13 -8.47
N SER A 105 26.60 1.56 -7.22
CA SER A 105 25.44 1.78 -6.37
C SER A 105 24.63 3.02 -6.75
N GLU A 106 25.24 4.08 -7.31
CA GLU A 106 24.49 5.19 -7.93
C GLU A 106 23.85 4.77 -9.27
N GLU A 107 24.54 3.96 -10.08
CA GLU A 107 24.02 3.41 -11.33
C GLU A 107 22.81 2.49 -11.07
N ALA A 108 22.90 1.60 -10.09
CA ALA A 108 21.82 0.73 -9.64
C ALA A 108 20.60 1.53 -9.13
N LEU A 109 20.83 2.59 -8.35
CA LEU A 109 19.75 3.47 -7.89
C LEU A 109 19.12 4.27 -9.04
N SER A 110 19.93 4.75 -9.98
CA SER A 110 19.46 5.46 -11.17
C SER A 110 18.69 4.53 -12.11
N ALA A 111 19.13 3.27 -12.26
CA ALA A 111 18.44 2.23 -13.01
C ALA A 111 17.08 1.90 -12.38
N LEU A 112 17.04 1.70 -11.04
CA LEU A 112 15.79 1.48 -10.30
C LEU A 112 14.81 2.66 -10.50
N GLU A 113 15.29 3.89 -10.38
CA GLU A 113 14.47 5.09 -10.57
C GLU A 113 14.01 5.29 -12.01
N SER A 114 14.84 4.90 -12.98
CA SER A 114 14.52 4.93 -14.41
C SER A 114 13.48 3.86 -14.74
N LEU A 115 13.66 2.61 -14.30
CA LEU A 115 12.74 1.49 -14.55
C LEU A 115 11.41 1.74 -13.86
N CYS A 116 11.42 2.11 -12.58
CA CYS A 116 10.19 2.49 -11.88
C CYS A 116 9.60 3.80 -12.43
N GLY A 117 10.43 4.77 -12.83
CA GLY A 117 10.02 6.05 -13.43
C GLY A 117 9.32 5.91 -14.78
N ARG A 118 9.97 5.23 -15.73
CA ARG A 118 9.48 4.98 -17.10
C ARG A 118 8.34 3.99 -17.12
N GLU A 119 8.40 2.89 -16.38
CA GLU A 119 7.41 1.81 -16.54
C GLU A 119 6.27 1.83 -15.51
N LEU A 120 6.57 2.16 -14.24
CA LEU A 120 5.56 2.18 -13.18
C LEU A 120 4.89 3.55 -13.05
N PHE A 121 5.60 4.66 -13.31
CA PHE A 121 5.09 6.02 -13.03
C PHE A 121 4.71 6.83 -14.27
N THR A 122 5.30 6.58 -15.45
CA THR A 122 4.98 7.31 -16.70
C THR A 122 4.40 6.44 -17.81
N GLY A 123 4.78 5.15 -17.88
CA GLY A 123 4.19 4.12 -18.73
C GLY A 123 2.93 3.45 -18.14
N GLY A 124 2.51 3.87 -16.94
CA GLY A 124 1.37 3.35 -16.18
C GLY A 124 -0.01 3.70 -16.74
N THR A 125 -0.19 3.66 -18.06
CA THR A 125 -1.52 3.80 -18.68
C THR A 125 -2.48 2.80 -18.06
N THR A 126 -2.06 1.58 -17.75
CA THR A 126 -2.94 0.54 -17.22
C THR A 126 -3.48 0.85 -15.83
N LEU A 127 -2.65 1.20 -14.83
CA LEU A 127 -3.14 1.46 -13.46
C LEU A 127 -3.94 2.76 -13.38
N SER A 128 -3.48 3.81 -14.07
CA SER A 128 -4.18 5.10 -14.16
C SER A 128 -5.53 4.97 -14.89
N HIS A 129 -5.55 4.21 -16.00
CA HIS A 129 -6.78 3.86 -16.69
C HIS A 129 -7.71 3.06 -15.79
N MET A 130 -7.23 2.02 -15.10
CA MET A 130 -8.07 1.26 -14.17
C MET A 130 -8.62 2.13 -13.03
N LEU A 131 -7.83 3.07 -12.51
CA LEU A 131 -8.30 4.05 -11.52
C LEU A 131 -9.41 4.94 -12.09
N SER A 132 -9.26 5.40 -13.34
CA SER A 132 -10.29 6.16 -14.06
C SER A 132 -11.57 5.33 -14.23
N GLU A 133 -11.46 4.08 -14.66
CA GLU A 133 -12.61 3.16 -14.82
C GLU A 133 -13.34 2.91 -13.50
N VAL A 134 -12.60 2.72 -12.40
CA VAL A 134 -13.18 2.58 -11.06
C VAL A 134 -13.92 3.85 -10.65
N ARG A 135 -13.34 5.03 -10.88
CA ARG A 135 -14.00 6.32 -10.60
C ARG A 135 -15.27 6.51 -11.41
N GLN A 136 -15.24 6.19 -12.70
CA GLN A 136 -16.41 6.24 -13.57
C GLN A 136 -17.51 5.28 -13.09
N TYR A 137 -17.15 4.07 -12.65
CA TYR A 137 -18.10 3.14 -12.06
C TYR A 137 -18.75 3.70 -10.79
N ILE A 138 -17.95 4.25 -9.87
CA ILE A 138 -18.43 4.87 -8.63
C ILE A 138 -19.40 6.01 -8.95
N GLU A 139 -19.02 6.90 -9.87
CA GLU A 139 -19.83 8.04 -10.26
C GLU A 139 -21.12 7.63 -10.97
N GLY A 140 -21.07 6.59 -11.81
CA GLY A 140 -22.25 5.99 -12.43
C GLY A 140 -23.22 5.42 -11.39
N CYS A 141 -22.71 4.75 -10.36
CA CYS A 141 -23.52 4.27 -9.24
C CYS A 141 -24.16 5.43 -8.45
N ARG A 142 -23.39 6.47 -8.14
CA ARG A 142 -23.91 7.67 -7.45
C ARG A 142 -25.02 8.32 -8.26
N THR A 143 -24.77 8.57 -9.54
CA THR A 143 -25.72 9.21 -10.45
C THR A 143 -27.04 8.43 -10.54
N LEU A 144 -26.94 7.10 -10.67
CA LEU A 144 -28.10 6.23 -10.72
C LEU A 144 -28.90 6.30 -9.40
N ILE A 145 -28.22 6.18 -8.27
CA ILE A 145 -28.86 6.18 -6.94
C ILE A 145 -29.52 7.53 -6.64
N THR A 146 -28.85 8.65 -6.93
CA THR A 146 -29.34 9.98 -6.57
C THR A 146 -30.35 10.51 -7.59
N TYR A 147 -29.94 10.71 -8.84
CA TYR A 147 -30.75 11.42 -9.83
C TYR A 147 -31.85 10.53 -10.40
N ILE A 148 -31.51 9.32 -10.82
CA ILE A 148 -32.49 8.40 -11.41
C ILE A 148 -33.40 7.85 -10.32
N GLY A 149 -32.86 7.59 -9.11
CA GLY A 149 -33.66 7.24 -7.93
C GLY A 149 -34.68 8.33 -7.58
N GLN A 150 -34.27 9.61 -7.58
CA GLN A 150 -35.19 10.72 -7.34
C GLN A 150 -36.27 10.85 -8.42
N ASP A 151 -35.95 10.55 -9.68
CA ASP A 151 -36.93 10.59 -10.77
C ASP A 151 -38.02 9.52 -10.64
N VAL A 152 -37.67 8.33 -10.13
CA VAL A 152 -38.64 7.28 -9.77
C VAL A 152 -39.51 7.73 -8.61
N GLU A 153 -38.92 8.34 -7.59
CA GLU A 153 -39.64 8.84 -6.42
C GLU A 153 -40.63 9.96 -6.79
N ASN A 154 -40.23 10.89 -7.65
CA ASN A 154 -41.12 11.93 -8.15
C ASN A 154 -42.33 11.34 -8.90
N ALA A 155 -42.12 10.30 -9.71
CA ALA A 155 -43.22 9.60 -10.38
C ALA A 155 -44.12 8.83 -9.41
N ARG A 156 -43.56 8.28 -8.32
CA ARG A 156 -44.32 7.66 -7.23
C ARG A 156 -45.24 8.68 -6.55
N LEU A 157 -44.71 9.84 -6.20
CA LEU A 157 -45.47 10.92 -5.57
C LEU A 157 -46.60 11.43 -6.46
N GLU A 158 -46.38 11.52 -7.79
CA GLU A 158 -47.43 11.87 -8.74
C GLU A 158 -48.55 10.81 -8.77
N PHE A 159 -48.18 9.53 -8.79
CA PHE A 159 -49.14 8.43 -8.71
C PHE A 159 -49.96 8.49 -7.41
N ASP A 160 -49.30 8.63 -6.26
CA ASP A 160 -49.94 8.71 -4.95
C ASP A 160 -50.90 9.92 -4.86
N HIS A 161 -50.53 11.06 -5.45
CA HIS A 161 -51.39 12.25 -5.51
C HIS A 161 -52.72 11.99 -6.23
N TYR A 162 -52.68 11.38 -7.42
CA TYR A 162 -53.90 11.07 -8.16
C TYR A 162 -54.68 9.92 -7.55
N TYR A 163 -53.99 8.96 -6.93
CA TYR A 163 -54.63 7.87 -6.18
C TYR A 163 -55.46 8.44 -5.03
N ASN A 164 -54.86 9.30 -4.20
CA ASN A 164 -55.54 9.93 -3.07
C ASN A 164 -56.73 10.80 -3.52
N LYS A 165 -56.61 11.51 -4.65
CA LYS A 165 -57.74 12.26 -5.23
C LYS A 165 -58.88 11.36 -5.68
N CYS A 166 -58.59 10.20 -6.27
CA CYS A 166 -59.61 9.23 -6.68
C CYS A 166 -60.26 8.56 -5.46
N GLU A 167 -59.47 8.20 -4.46
CA GLU A 167 -59.96 7.55 -3.24
C GLU A 167 -60.85 8.48 -2.43
N ALA A 168 -60.46 9.76 -2.28
CA ALA A 168 -61.30 10.75 -1.59
C ALA A 168 -62.66 10.94 -2.26
N LEU A 169 -62.73 10.96 -3.60
CA LEU A 169 -64.00 11.01 -4.34
C LEU A 169 -64.79 9.71 -4.22
N SER A 170 -64.10 8.56 -4.21
CA SER A 170 -64.71 7.25 -4.03
C SER A 170 -65.33 7.10 -2.64
N GLN A 171 -64.67 7.59 -1.59
CA GLN A 171 -65.21 7.62 -0.22
C GLN A 171 -66.47 8.49 -0.13
N ARG A 172 -66.46 9.67 -0.76
CA ARG A 172 -67.66 10.52 -0.84
C ARG A 172 -68.81 9.84 -1.58
N ALA A 173 -68.51 9.11 -2.66
CA ALA A 173 -69.50 8.35 -3.42
C ALA A 173 -70.15 7.22 -2.59
N ARG A 174 -69.42 6.65 -1.62
CA ARG A 174 -69.97 5.66 -0.66
C ARG A 174 -70.92 6.30 0.35
N GLN A 175 -70.68 7.57 0.72
CA GLN A 175 -71.48 8.29 1.71
C GLN A 175 -72.70 8.97 1.09
N ARG A 176 -72.57 9.52 -0.13
CA ARG A 176 -73.64 10.21 -0.84
C ARG A 176 -73.50 10.10 -2.35
N ARG A 177 -74.59 10.38 -3.06
CA ARG A 177 -74.55 10.57 -4.51
C ARG A 177 -73.62 11.74 -4.86
N LEU A 178 -72.72 11.52 -5.80
CA LEU A 178 -71.83 12.55 -6.32
C LEU A 178 -72.64 13.54 -7.17
N THR A 179 -72.23 14.81 -7.13
CA THR A 179 -72.71 15.79 -8.11
C THR A 179 -72.12 15.51 -9.49
N GLU A 180 -72.73 16.07 -10.54
CA GLU A 180 -72.22 15.93 -11.91
C GLU A 180 -70.79 16.47 -12.05
N ALA A 181 -70.48 17.60 -11.43
CA ALA A 181 -69.12 18.14 -11.40
C ALA A 181 -68.11 17.22 -10.68
N GLU A 182 -68.55 16.51 -9.63
CA GLU A 182 -67.72 15.53 -8.91
C GLU A 182 -67.49 14.25 -9.72
N SER A 183 -68.51 13.76 -10.44
CA SER A 183 -68.40 12.57 -11.29
C SER A 183 -67.48 12.83 -12.49
N GLU A 184 -67.59 13.99 -13.14
CA GLU A 184 -66.66 14.38 -14.20
C GLU A 184 -65.22 14.54 -13.68
N ARG A 185 -65.04 15.12 -12.50
CA ARG A 185 -63.73 15.25 -11.85
C ARG A 185 -63.14 13.87 -11.56
N MET A 186 -63.96 12.92 -11.14
CA MET A 186 -63.54 11.53 -10.90
C MET A 186 -63.04 10.89 -12.21
N ILE A 187 -63.75 11.07 -13.33
CA ILE A 187 -63.32 10.57 -14.64
C ILE A 187 -61.96 11.17 -15.05
N ARG A 188 -61.81 12.50 -14.95
CA ARG A 188 -60.53 13.17 -15.27
C ARG A 188 -59.38 12.71 -14.38
N ASN A 189 -59.62 12.56 -13.08
CA ASN A 189 -58.60 12.08 -12.14
C ASN A 189 -58.21 10.63 -12.43
N ARG A 190 -59.15 9.78 -12.86
CA ARG A 190 -58.88 8.38 -13.21
C ARG A 190 -57.95 8.26 -14.42
N VAL A 191 -58.18 9.06 -15.46
CA VAL A 191 -57.28 9.12 -16.63
C VAL A 191 -55.88 9.59 -16.22
N LYS A 192 -55.79 10.58 -15.33
CA LYS A 192 -54.50 11.06 -14.83
C LYS A 192 -53.78 10.04 -13.96
N LEU A 193 -54.51 9.32 -13.11
CA LEU A 193 -53.99 8.21 -12.30
C LEU A 193 -53.40 7.10 -13.17
N GLU A 194 -54.10 6.70 -14.23
CA GLU A 194 -53.62 5.68 -15.15
C GLU A 194 -52.32 6.11 -15.85
N ARG A 195 -52.28 7.33 -16.38
CA ARG A 195 -51.06 7.89 -16.98
C ARG A 195 -49.90 8.00 -15.98
N ALA A 196 -50.17 8.40 -14.73
CA ALA A 196 -49.16 8.49 -13.69
C ALA A 196 -48.64 7.10 -13.27
N ARG A 197 -49.52 6.10 -13.20
CA ARG A 197 -49.14 4.70 -12.95
C ARG A 197 -48.20 4.20 -14.04
N ASP A 198 -48.55 4.40 -15.31
CA ASP A 198 -47.75 3.88 -16.41
C ASP A 198 -46.35 4.53 -16.45
N ARG A 199 -46.25 5.85 -16.15
CA ARG A 199 -44.97 6.53 -15.96
C ARG A 199 -44.16 5.97 -14.80
N TYR A 200 -44.77 5.78 -13.64
CA TYR A 200 -44.09 5.24 -12.46
C TYR A 200 -43.54 3.84 -12.73
N VAL A 201 -44.36 2.95 -13.30
CA VAL A 201 -43.95 1.57 -13.64
C VAL A 201 -42.81 1.57 -14.65
N ALA A 202 -42.89 2.40 -15.70
CA ALA A 202 -41.83 2.50 -16.70
C ALA A 202 -40.50 3.01 -16.10
N ARG A 203 -40.53 4.09 -15.32
CA ARG A 203 -39.34 4.65 -14.67
C ARG A 203 -38.70 3.67 -13.69
N LYS A 204 -39.52 3.00 -12.88
CA LYS A 204 -39.04 1.99 -11.93
C LYS A 204 -38.38 0.80 -12.63
N ARG A 205 -38.97 0.29 -13.71
CA ARG A 205 -38.37 -0.77 -14.53
C ARG A 205 -37.02 -0.33 -15.07
N ASN A 206 -36.95 0.84 -15.70
CA ASN A 206 -35.72 1.39 -16.24
C ASN A 206 -34.63 1.56 -15.16
N TYR A 207 -35.00 1.99 -13.96
CA TYR A 207 -34.07 2.09 -12.83
C TYR A 207 -33.53 0.74 -12.41
N VAL A 208 -34.39 -0.26 -12.21
CA VAL A 208 -33.97 -1.61 -11.81
C VAL A 208 -33.09 -2.26 -12.88
N ASP A 209 -33.43 -2.10 -14.16
CA ASP A 209 -32.63 -2.63 -15.27
C ASP A 209 -31.25 -1.94 -15.34
N SER A 210 -31.21 -0.62 -15.15
CA SER A 210 -29.95 0.14 -15.07
C SER A 210 -29.12 -0.28 -13.87
N ALA A 211 -29.76 -0.53 -12.72
CA ALA A 211 -29.09 -0.97 -11.51
C ALA A 211 -28.48 -2.37 -11.66
N ARG A 212 -29.23 -3.28 -12.29
CA ARG A 212 -28.74 -4.60 -12.64
C ARG A 212 -27.57 -4.52 -13.61
N ALA A 213 -27.67 -3.70 -14.65
CA ALA A 213 -26.60 -3.52 -15.63
C ALA A 213 -25.32 -2.97 -14.98
N MET A 214 -25.44 -1.98 -14.09
CA MET A 214 -24.30 -1.47 -13.33
C MET A 214 -23.70 -2.54 -12.42
N TYR A 215 -24.51 -3.26 -11.66
CA TYR A 215 -24.05 -4.33 -10.78
C TYR A 215 -23.20 -5.38 -11.52
N TYR A 216 -23.62 -5.80 -12.71
CA TYR A 216 -22.87 -6.80 -13.51
C TYR A 216 -21.59 -6.26 -14.17
N LYS A 217 -21.40 -4.95 -14.26
CA LYS A 217 -20.11 -4.36 -14.70
C LYS A 217 -19.02 -4.49 -13.62
N TYR A 218 -19.39 -4.73 -12.37
CA TYR A 218 -18.44 -4.71 -11.26
C TYR A 218 -17.45 -5.88 -11.23
N PRO A 219 -17.88 -7.16 -11.35
CA PRO A 219 -16.94 -8.28 -11.34
C PRO A 219 -15.84 -8.24 -12.41
N PRO A 220 -16.13 -7.93 -13.71
CA PRO A 220 -15.06 -7.83 -14.71
C PRO A 220 -14.13 -6.65 -14.44
N LEU A 221 -14.63 -5.53 -13.92
CA LEU A 221 -13.81 -4.41 -13.47
C LEU A 221 -12.84 -4.84 -12.36
N CYS A 222 -13.32 -5.55 -11.34
CA CYS A 222 -12.45 -6.08 -10.28
C CYS A 222 -11.35 -7.00 -10.84
N ARG A 223 -11.71 -7.89 -11.78
CA ARG A 223 -10.73 -8.77 -12.43
C ARG A 223 -9.68 -7.98 -13.19
N ALA A 224 -10.09 -6.97 -13.96
CA ALA A 224 -9.18 -6.12 -14.72
C ALA A 224 -8.24 -5.33 -13.79
N VAL A 225 -8.77 -4.81 -12.69
CA VAL A 225 -7.97 -4.12 -11.66
C VAL A 225 -6.95 -5.06 -11.02
N LEU A 226 -7.36 -6.28 -10.62
CA LEU A 226 -6.45 -7.26 -10.03
C LEU A 226 -5.34 -7.68 -11.02
N ALA A 227 -5.67 -7.86 -12.30
CA ALA A 227 -4.68 -8.17 -13.33
C ALA A 227 -3.70 -7.02 -13.53
N ALA A 228 -4.19 -5.77 -13.54
CA ALA A 228 -3.35 -4.58 -13.64
C ALA A 228 -2.43 -4.43 -12.42
N LEU A 229 -2.95 -4.65 -11.21
CA LEU A 229 -2.19 -4.64 -9.96
C LEU A 229 -1.10 -5.72 -9.95
N TRP A 230 -1.44 -6.94 -10.34
CA TRP A 230 -0.48 -8.03 -10.43
C TRP A 230 0.63 -7.70 -11.43
N SER A 231 0.28 -7.24 -12.62
CA SER A 231 1.25 -6.84 -13.64
C SER A 231 2.16 -5.72 -13.16
N TYR A 232 1.60 -4.74 -12.45
CA TYR A 232 2.35 -3.65 -11.83
C TYR A 232 3.34 -4.18 -10.77
N GLN A 233 2.88 -5.08 -9.90
CA GLN A 233 3.71 -5.68 -8.86
C GLN A 233 4.84 -6.54 -9.44
N MET A 234 4.56 -7.34 -10.46
CA MET A 234 5.55 -8.18 -11.13
C MET A 234 6.64 -7.32 -11.78
N ARG A 235 6.27 -6.26 -12.51
CA ARG A 235 7.24 -5.32 -13.09
C ARG A 235 8.10 -4.63 -12.05
N ALA A 236 7.50 -4.24 -10.92
CA ALA A 236 8.28 -3.70 -9.81
C ALA A 236 9.28 -4.73 -9.29
N SER A 237 8.85 -5.98 -9.08
CA SER A 237 9.74 -7.06 -8.63
C SER A 237 10.87 -7.35 -9.63
N GLU A 238 10.57 -7.38 -10.93
CA GLU A 238 11.55 -7.56 -12.01
C GLU A 238 12.60 -6.45 -11.98
N ALA A 239 12.19 -5.19 -11.82
CA ALA A 239 13.13 -4.07 -11.70
C ALA A 239 14.03 -4.17 -10.46
N PHE A 240 13.51 -4.67 -9.33
CA PHE A 240 14.34 -4.92 -8.13
C PHE A 240 15.30 -6.10 -8.35
N GLN A 241 14.87 -7.14 -9.05
CA GLN A 241 15.69 -8.30 -9.38
C GLN A 241 16.86 -7.92 -10.29
N GLU A 242 16.61 -7.15 -11.35
CA GLU A 242 17.66 -6.63 -12.26
C GLU A 242 18.72 -5.83 -11.50
N VAL A 243 18.28 -4.96 -10.58
CA VAL A 243 19.19 -4.17 -9.75
C VAL A 243 19.97 -5.04 -8.76
N SER A 244 19.37 -6.10 -8.20
CA SER A 244 20.08 -7.06 -7.35
C SER A 244 21.17 -7.80 -8.12
N GLU A 245 20.84 -8.29 -9.31
CA GLU A 245 21.77 -9.03 -10.19
C GLU A 245 22.98 -8.17 -10.59
N MET A 246 22.76 -6.88 -10.90
CA MET A 246 23.86 -5.93 -11.14
C MET A 246 24.84 -5.84 -9.97
N VAL A 247 24.31 -5.75 -8.74
CA VAL A 247 25.14 -5.64 -7.53
C VAL A 247 25.85 -6.96 -7.24
N GLU A 248 25.17 -8.10 -7.36
CA GLU A 248 25.74 -9.44 -7.14
C GLU A 248 26.86 -9.76 -8.13
N GLN A 249 26.68 -9.42 -9.41
CA GLN A 249 27.69 -9.62 -10.44
C GLN A 249 28.95 -8.81 -10.12
N HIS A 250 28.80 -7.55 -9.71
CA HIS A 250 29.94 -6.72 -9.32
C HIS A 250 30.67 -7.24 -8.08
N VAL A 251 29.93 -7.65 -7.03
CA VAL A 251 30.54 -8.26 -5.84
C VAL A 251 31.30 -9.53 -6.21
N SER A 252 30.75 -10.37 -7.09
CA SER A 252 31.40 -11.59 -7.56
C SER A 252 32.70 -11.29 -8.32
N ASN A 253 32.67 -10.34 -9.24
CA ASN A 253 33.85 -9.89 -9.98
C ASN A 253 34.95 -9.36 -9.04
N ASN A 254 34.59 -8.59 -8.01
CA ASN A 254 35.55 -8.07 -7.03
C ASN A 254 36.14 -9.18 -6.16
N ILE A 255 35.36 -10.19 -5.77
CA ILE A 255 35.86 -11.35 -5.04
C ILE A 255 36.85 -12.16 -5.90
N GLU A 256 36.58 -12.32 -7.20
CA GLU A 256 37.51 -12.99 -8.11
C GLU A 256 38.79 -12.17 -8.31
N LEU A 257 38.69 -10.85 -8.51
CA LEU A 257 39.84 -9.96 -8.62
C LEU A 257 40.71 -10.04 -7.35
N ALA A 258 40.10 -10.02 -6.17
CA ALA A 258 40.81 -10.15 -4.89
C ALA A 258 41.54 -11.50 -4.74
N LYS A 259 41.02 -12.58 -5.34
CA LYS A 259 41.71 -13.89 -5.37
C LYS A 259 42.89 -13.93 -6.34
N THR A 260 42.89 -13.09 -7.38
CA THR A 260 43.97 -13.02 -8.38
C THR A 260 45.13 -12.10 -7.99
N ILE A 261 44.94 -11.22 -7.01
CA ILE A 261 46.01 -10.40 -6.44
C ILE A 261 46.84 -11.28 -5.51
N ASP A 262 48.01 -11.70 -5.98
CA ASP A 262 49.00 -12.39 -5.16
C ASP A 262 49.61 -11.39 -4.15
N VAL A 263 49.17 -11.48 -2.89
CA VAL A 263 49.67 -10.65 -1.79
C VAL A 263 51.19 -10.84 -1.60
N GLN A 264 51.79 -11.93 -2.10
CA GLN A 264 53.23 -12.18 -2.01
C GLN A 264 54.06 -11.39 -3.04
N SER A 265 53.48 -10.87 -4.12
CA SER A 265 54.21 -10.15 -5.17
C SER A 265 54.24 -8.63 -5.00
N MET A 266 53.59 -8.09 -3.97
CA MET A 266 53.48 -6.63 -3.71
C MET A 266 54.38 -6.12 -2.57
N ALA A 267 55.32 -6.91 -2.04
CA ALA A 267 56.33 -6.39 -1.12
C ALA A 267 57.40 -5.60 -1.92
N PRO A 268 57.45 -4.25 -1.87
CA PRO A 268 58.60 -3.56 -2.40
C PRO A 268 59.74 -3.68 -1.40
N ALA A 269 60.96 -3.79 -1.93
CA ALA A 269 62.21 -3.87 -1.21
C ALA A 269 62.34 -2.78 -0.13
N ILE A 270 62.00 -3.11 1.12
CA ILE A 270 62.49 -2.40 2.32
C ILE A 270 63.49 -3.35 2.98
N ALA A 271 64.58 -3.59 2.28
CA ALA A 271 65.74 -4.29 2.81
C ALA A 271 66.95 -3.65 2.13
N GLU A 272 67.32 -2.44 2.57
CA GLU A 272 68.67 -1.87 2.54
C GLU A 272 68.60 -0.38 2.88
N GLU A 273 68.75 -0.06 4.16
CA GLU A 273 69.65 0.99 4.67
C GLU A 273 69.51 1.02 6.21
N ASP A 274 70.20 0.09 6.87
CA ASP A 274 70.56 0.27 8.27
C ASP A 274 71.59 1.40 8.36
N LYS A 275 71.11 2.63 8.61
CA LYS A 275 71.95 3.70 9.15
C LYS A 275 71.43 4.11 10.53
N GLU A 276 72.14 3.56 11.50
CA GLU A 276 72.33 3.95 12.89
C GLU A 276 71.98 5.42 13.19
N VAL A 277 70.86 5.66 13.89
CA VAL A 277 70.64 6.88 14.68
C VAL A 277 70.07 6.46 16.04
N LYS A 278 70.90 6.66 17.08
CA LYS A 278 70.56 6.45 18.49
C LYS A 278 69.52 7.47 18.94
N HIS A 279 68.44 7.02 19.56
CA HIS A 279 67.70 7.84 20.50
C HIS A 279 67.26 7.00 21.70
N ASP A 280 67.79 7.40 22.86
CA ASP A 280 67.50 6.85 24.18
C ASP A 280 66.06 7.19 24.60
N ASP A 281 65.23 6.17 24.85
CA ASP A 281 64.16 6.16 25.87
C ASP A 281 63.45 4.77 25.93
N PRO A 282 62.84 4.37 27.06
CA PRO A 282 62.74 2.97 27.49
C PRO A 282 61.63 2.14 26.81
N GLU A 283 61.95 0.84 26.64
CA GLU A 283 61.14 -0.24 26.05
C GLU A 283 59.68 -0.33 26.54
N ILE A 284 58.76 -0.46 25.57
CA ILE A 284 57.48 -1.17 25.75
C ILE A 284 57.64 -2.52 24.99
N PRO A 285 57.47 -3.69 25.63
CA PRO A 285 57.80 -4.96 24.99
C PRO A 285 56.86 -5.31 23.83
N LEU A 286 57.44 -5.69 22.68
CA LEU A 286 56.77 -6.38 21.57
C LEU A 286 56.22 -7.74 22.04
N THR A 287 55.04 -7.76 22.65
CA THR A 287 54.31 -9.02 22.97
C THR A 287 52.80 -8.93 22.68
N SER A 288 52.32 -7.84 22.08
CA SER A 288 50.88 -7.62 21.85
C SER A 288 50.35 -8.13 20.50
N TYR A 289 51.20 -8.39 19.51
CA TYR A 289 50.75 -8.79 18.17
C TYR A 289 50.72 -10.31 17.92
N GLU A 290 51.52 -11.10 18.64
CA GLU A 290 51.43 -12.58 18.59
C GLU A 290 50.31 -13.14 19.49
N ALA A 291 49.79 -12.33 20.41
CA ALA A 291 48.62 -12.68 21.22
C ALA A 291 47.31 -12.56 20.42
N ALA A 292 47.21 -11.63 19.46
CA ALA A 292 45.96 -11.35 18.75
C ALA A 292 45.55 -12.45 17.76
N THR A 293 46.51 -13.13 17.13
CA THR A 293 46.23 -14.22 16.17
C THR A 293 45.99 -15.58 16.85
N LYS A 294 46.25 -15.70 18.16
CA LYS A 294 45.96 -16.89 18.97
C LYS A 294 44.59 -16.85 19.68
N PHE A 295 43.87 -15.72 19.57
CA PHE A 295 42.59 -15.51 20.25
C PHE A 295 41.35 -15.97 19.46
N GLU A 296 41.44 -16.15 18.14
CA GLU A 296 40.29 -16.63 17.35
C GLU A 296 40.09 -18.16 17.40
N LYS A 297 41.06 -18.93 17.92
CA LYS A 297 40.96 -20.40 18.01
C LYS A 297 40.65 -20.95 19.41
N ASN A 298 40.48 -20.12 20.43
CA ASN A 298 40.33 -20.56 21.84
C ASN A 298 39.12 -19.99 22.60
N VAL A 299 38.02 -19.60 21.94
CA VAL A 299 36.77 -19.17 22.62
C VAL A 299 35.76 -20.32 22.75
N SER A 300 36.19 -21.57 22.62
CA SER A 300 35.36 -22.76 22.90
C SER A 300 35.66 -23.42 24.25
N GLU A 301 36.54 -22.85 25.08
CA GLU A 301 36.95 -23.44 26.38
C GLU A 301 36.66 -22.56 27.61
N VAL A 302 35.89 -21.48 27.48
CA VAL A 302 35.44 -20.73 28.68
C VAL A 302 34.21 -21.44 29.26
N PRO A 303 34.26 -21.99 30.48
CA PRO A 303 33.11 -22.68 31.06
C PRO A 303 31.95 -21.70 31.22
N LEU A 304 30.81 -22.03 30.60
CA LEU A 304 29.59 -21.24 30.67
C LEU A 304 29.16 -21.06 32.14
N PRO A 305 28.61 -19.90 32.52
CA PRO A 305 28.06 -19.71 33.85
C PRO A 305 26.99 -20.77 34.19
N PRO A 306 26.82 -21.15 35.47
CA PRO A 306 25.85 -22.18 35.86
C PRO A 306 24.45 -21.88 35.32
N GLY A 307 23.85 -22.85 34.63
CA GLY A 307 22.51 -22.71 34.03
C GLY A 307 22.47 -22.14 32.61
N TRP A 308 23.62 -21.95 31.96
CA TRP A 308 23.70 -21.59 30.55
C TRP A 308 24.11 -22.79 29.68
N GLU A 309 23.45 -22.98 28.55
CA GLU A 309 23.72 -24.04 27.58
C GLU A 309 23.97 -23.43 26.19
N GLU A 310 24.98 -23.91 25.47
CA GLU A 310 25.27 -23.51 24.10
C GLU A 310 24.60 -24.47 23.11
N ARG A 311 23.89 -23.93 22.11
CA ARG A 311 23.24 -24.69 21.04
C ARG A 311 23.53 -24.06 19.68
N ILE A 312 23.51 -24.87 18.64
CA ILE A 312 23.59 -24.42 17.25
C ILE A 312 22.19 -24.44 16.67
N ASP A 313 21.76 -23.33 16.06
CA ASP A 313 20.48 -23.25 15.38
C ASP A 313 20.55 -24.05 14.06
N PRO A 314 19.72 -25.10 13.88
CA PRO A 314 19.74 -25.92 12.68
C PRO A 314 19.32 -25.18 11.40
N ALA A 315 18.62 -24.04 11.50
CA ALA A 315 18.21 -23.27 10.33
C ALA A 315 19.28 -22.28 9.83
N THR A 316 20.08 -21.73 10.75
CA THR A 316 21.04 -20.66 10.44
C THR A 316 22.50 -21.04 10.65
N GLY A 317 22.78 -22.17 11.31
CA GLY A 317 24.12 -22.64 11.66
C GLY A 317 24.82 -21.77 12.71
N ARG A 318 24.13 -20.81 13.32
CA ARG A 318 24.71 -19.88 14.31
C ARG A 318 24.59 -20.44 15.72
N ILE A 319 25.60 -20.18 16.54
CA ILE A 319 25.62 -20.52 17.95
C ILE A 319 24.72 -19.53 18.72
N PHE A 320 23.88 -20.05 19.62
CA PHE A 320 23.08 -19.27 20.56
C PHE A 320 23.13 -19.88 21.96
N TYR A 321 22.95 -19.04 22.98
CA TYR A 321 23.07 -19.42 24.38
C TYR A 321 21.69 -19.40 25.06
N ILE A 322 21.37 -20.46 25.80
CA ILE A 322 20.11 -20.65 26.51
C ILE A 322 20.37 -20.50 28.01
N SER A 323 19.72 -19.53 28.64
CA SER A 323 19.67 -19.42 30.11
C SER A 323 18.49 -20.23 30.64
N HIS A 324 18.78 -21.33 31.35
CA HIS A 324 17.78 -22.15 32.04
C HIS A 324 17.25 -21.47 33.31
N ALA A 325 18.00 -20.53 33.89
CA ALA A 325 17.56 -19.74 35.04
C ALA A 325 16.49 -18.69 34.66
N GLU A 326 16.63 -18.05 33.50
CA GLU A 326 15.70 -16.99 33.05
C GLU A 326 14.75 -17.44 31.93
N LYS A 327 14.90 -18.67 31.43
CA LYS A 327 14.19 -19.21 30.24
C LYS A 327 14.28 -18.27 29.04
N LYS A 328 15.48 -17.74 28.78
CA LYS A 328 15.75 -16.81 27.67
C LYS A 328 16.87 -17.33 26.78
N THR A 329 16.79 -16.98 25.50
CA THR A 329 17.82 -17.26 24.51
C THR A 329 18.51 -15.96 24.11
N SER A 330 19.84 -15.96 24.04
CA SER A 330 20.66 -14.81 23.65
C SER A 330 21.64 -15.20 22.55
N TRP A 331 21.83 -14.29 21.60
CA TRP A 331 22.85 -14.40 20.55
C TRP A 331 24.22 -13.90 21.00
N VAL A 332 24.31 -13.36 22.22
CA VAL A 332 25.55 -12.85 22.82
C VAL A 332 25.92 -13.75 24.00
N PRO A 333 27.18 -14.22 24.08
CA PRO A 333 27.65 -15.05 25.20
C PRO A 333 27.52 -14.29 26.53
N PRO A 334 27.02 -14.95 27.59
CA PRO A 334 26.89 -14.32 28.89
C PRO A 334 28.27 -13.98 29.47
N THR A 335 28.54 -12.69 29.71
CA THR A 335 29.79 -12.26 30.35
C THR A 335 29.80 -12.63 31.84
N PRO A 336 30.92 -13.12 32.39
CA PRO A 336 31.00 -13.49 33.80
C PRO A 336 30.80 -12.28 34.73
N PRO A 337 30.27 -12.50 35.95
CA PRO A 337 29.76 -11.45 36.84
C PRO A 337 30.80 -10.43 37.31
N LYS A 338 32.10 -10.65 37.07
CA LYS A 338 33.16 -9.66 37.38
C LYS A 338 33.09 -8.38 36.52
N TYR A 339 32.43 -8.41 35.36
CA TYR A 339 32.47 -7.29 34.39
C TYR A 339 31.17 -6.46 34.30
N GLU A 340 30.12 -6.81 35.03
CA GLU A 340 28.80 -6.15 34.93
C GLU A 340 28.76 -4.75 35.59
N LYS A 341 29.64 -4.48 36.56
CA LYS A 341 29.67 -3.21 37.30
C LYS A 341 30.31 -2.03 36.54
N ALA A 342 31.05 -2.27 35.45
CA ALA A 342 31.74 -1.22 34.69
C ALA A 342 30.86 -0.53 33.62
N LEU A 343 29.71 -1.12 33.24
CA LEU A 343 28.84 -0.63 32.16
C LEU A 343 27.71 0.32 32.62
N LYS A 344 27.53 0.54 33.94
CA LYS A 344 26.42 1.33 34.52
C LYS A 344 26.77 2.73 35.05
N ALA A 345 27.94 3.30 34.73
CA ALA A 345 28.25 4.69 35.12
C ALA A 345 27.65 5.73 34.14
N PRO A 346 27.05 6.85 34.61
CA PRO A 346 26.45 7.87 33.75
C PRO A 346 27.49 8.84 33.16
N LYS A 347 27.25 9.31 31.93
CA LYS A 347 28.14 10.23 31.17
C LYS A 347 28.05 11.69 31.66
N PRO A 348 29.16 12.46 31.70
CA PRO A 348 29.14 13.87 32.09
C PRO A 348 28.52 14.78 31.01
N HIS A 349 27.85 15.83 31.48
CA HIS A 349 27.14 16.87 30.71
C HIS A 349 28.14 17.95 30.23
N ILE A 350 28.13 18.31 28.94
CA ILE A 350 28.94 19.42 28.40
C ILE A 350 27.99 20.56 28.00
N GLU A 351 28.16 21.70 28.67
CA GLU A 351 27.43 22.97 28.53
C GLU A 351 27.73 23.66 27.18
N LYS A 352 26.72 24.30 26.58
CA LYS A 352 26.80 24.99 25.28
C LYS A 352 27.29 26.43 25.49
N MET A 353 28.42 26.82 24.91
CA MET A 353 28.83 28.23 24.75
C MET A 353 28.51 28.74 23.32
N THR A 354 27.84 29.88 23.24
CA THR A 354 27.51 30.64 22.02
C THR A 354 28.64 31.61 21.63
N PRO A 355 28.84 31.96 20.34
CA PRO A 355 29.90 32.88 19.93
C PRO A 355 29.37 34.25 19.52
N GLU A 356 29.68 35.30 20.29
CA GLU A 356 29.58 36.69 19.82
C GLU A 356 30.50 37.61 20.66
N SER A 357 31.74 37.83 20.20
CA SER A 357 32.50 39.09 20.39
C SER A 357 33.91 38.99 19.80
N VAL A 358 34.10 39.37 18.53
CA VAL A 358 35.34 40.06 18.11
C VAL A 358 34.97 41.00 16.96
N ARG A 359 34.88 42.30 17.25
CA ARG A 359 35.07 43.38 16.28
C ARG A 359 36.41 44.04 16.59
N VAL A 360 37.24 44.16 15.57
CA VAL A 360 38.01 45.37 15.27
C VAL A 360 37.84 45.63 13.78
#